data_AF-A0A1V5KKS6-F1
#
_entry.id   AF-A0A1V5KKS6-F1
#
_cell.length_a   1.000
_cell.length_b   1.000
_cell.length_c   1.000
_cell.angle_alpha   90.00
_cell.angle_beta   90.00
_cell.angle_gamma   90.00
#
_symmetry.space_group_name_H-M   'P 1'
#
loop_
_entity.id
_entity.type
_entity.pdbx_description
1 polymer ?
#
loop_
_entity_poly.entity_id
_entity_poly.type
_entity_poly.pdbx_seq_one_letter_code
_entity_poly.pdbx_strand_id
1 'polypeptide(L)'
;MEAILRSPEVTAELIVDGYHVDPSYVLDALVRKGQDRIVAITDSMFATRMKDLTEFSILGVNGKVSEDGRYLEVKGRKNTLCGSVLTMDQAFGNLLTWFTQDREGIWYENHAALSLEKALTRASALCSRNPAALLGLEKTGVIAKGNLADLLIAEISGPEPEYQLHVNKVFVKGREIF
;
A
#
# COMPACT_ATOMS: atom_id res chain seq x y z
N MET A 1 12.66 12.36 -5.60
CA MET A 1 12.72 11.13 -4.77
C MET A 1 13.97 11.09 -3.90
N GLU A 2 15.16 11.31 -4.45
CA GLU A 2 16.42 11.24 -3.67
C GLU A 2 16.46 12.15 -2.42
N ALA A 3 16.04 13.41 -2.53
CA ALA A 3 15.99 14.33 -1.38
C ALA A 3 15.08 13.80 -0.25
N ILE A 4 13.94 13.20 -0.61
CA ILE A 4 13.02 12.56 0.33
C ILE A 4 13.71 11.36 0.97
N LEU A 5 14.37 10.50 0.19
CA LEU A 5 15.06 9.31 0.72
C LEU A 5 16.25 9.64 1.63
N ARG A 6 16.91 10.79 1.43
CA ARG A 6 18.04 11.25 2.24
C ARG A 6 17.61 11.96 3.53
N SER A 7 16.49 12.70 3.51
CA SER A 7 16.07 13.50 4.66
C SER A 7 15.45 12.64 5.76
N PRO A 8 15.97 12.63 7.00
CA PRO A 8 15.38 11.85 8.10
C PRO A 8 14.09 12.46 8.66
N GLU A 9 13.79 13.73 8.36
CA GLU A 9 12.66 14.47 8.93
C GLU A 9 11.35 14.28 8.16
N VAL A 10 11.43 13.80 6.92
CA VAL A 10 10.27 13.61 6.04
C VAL A 10 9.83 12.15 6.08
N THR A 11 8.54 11.87 6.04
CA THR A 11 8.02 10.51 5.78
C THR A 11 7.71 10.39 4.28
N ALA A 12 8.05 9.24 3.68
CA ALA A 12 7.73 8.98 2.28
C ALA A 12 6.42 8.18 2.18
N GLU A 13 5.54 8.61 1.29
CA GLU A 13 4.33 7.87 0.94
C GLU A 13 4.59 7.05 -0.33
N LEU A 14 4.15 5.79 -0.35
CA LEU A 14 4.29 4.90 -1.50
C LEU A 14 2.94 4.30 -1.88
N ILE A 15 2.60 4.40 -3.17
CA ILE A 15 1.50 3.66 -3.78
C ILE A 15 2.06 2.30 -4.20
N VAL A 16 1.66 1.25 -3.49
CA VAL A 16 2.22 -0.09 -3.61
C VAL A 16 1.37 -0.97 -4.54
N ASP A 17 1.08 -0.48 -5.74
CA ASP A 17 0.31 -1.21 -6.76
C ASP A 17 1.17 -1.88 -7.84
N GLY A 18 2.48 -1.60 -7.86
CA GLY A 18 3.40 -2.10 -8.88
C GLY A 18 3.36 -1.34 -10.21
N TYR A 19 2.50 -0.32 -10.34
CA TYR A 19 2.39 0.55 -11.52
C TYR A 19 3.00 1.92 -11.28
N HIS A 20 2.75 2.49 -10.10
CA HIS A 20 3.30 3.78 -9.71
C HIS A 20 4.79 3.67 -9.38
N VAL A 21 5.17 2.59 -8.71
CA VAL A 21 6.54 2.30 -8.32
C VAL A 21 6.79 0.82 -8.51
N ASP A 22 7.87 0.47 -9.21
CA ASP A 22 8.30 -0.92 -9.36
C ASP A 22 8.59 -1.53 -7.97
N PRO A 23 8.18 -2.79 -7.72
CA PRO A 23 8.40 -3.44 -6.42
C PRO A 23 9.86 -3.40 -5.94
N SER A 24 10.84 -3.50 -6.83
CA SER A 24 12.26 -3.42 -6.47
C SER A 24 12.63 -2.04 -5.92
N TYR A 25 12.09 -0.96 -6.49
CA TYR A 25 12.26 0.39 -5.94
C TYR A 25 11.54 0.58 -4.60
N VAL A 26 10.40 -0.08 -4.39
CA VAL A 26 9.70 -0.07 -3.08
C VAL A 26 10.60 -0.68 -2.01
N LEU A 27 11.17 -1.86 -2.27
CA LEU A 27 12.07 -2.53 -1.32
C LEU A 27 13.36 -1.74 -1.08
N ASP A 28 13.96 -1.19 -2.15
CA ASP A 28 15.13 -0.31 -2.04
C ASP A 28 14.84 0.93 -1.19
N ALA A 29 13.69 1.58 -1.39
CA ALA A 29 13.27 2.72 -0.61
C ALA A 29 13.10 2.36 0.88
N LEU A 30 12.52 1.19 1.18
CA LEU A 30 12.36 0.69 2.56
C LEU A 30 13.69 0.52 3.28
N VAL A 31 14.69 -0.07 2.61
CA VAL A 31 16.03 -0.22 3.18
C VAL A 31 16.70 1.14 3.35
N ARG A 32 16.62 2.01 2.34
CA ARG A 32 17.33 3.30 2.34
C ARG A 32 16.76 4.33 3.31
N LYS A 33 15.44 4.40 3.40
CA LYS A 33 14.71 5.39 4.21
C LYS A 33 14.51 4.92 5.65
N GLY A 34 14.47 3.61 5.84
CA GLY A 34 14.02 2.98 7.08
C GLY A 34 12.50 2.81 7.08
N GLN A 35 12.07 1.61 7.44
CA GLN A 35 10.67 1.20 7.39
C GLN A 35 9.73 2.12 8.19
N ASP A 36 10.17 2.67 9.32
CA ASP A 36 9.35 3.54 10.19
C ASP A 36 9.05 4.92 9.58
N ARG A 37 9.74 5.27 8.47
CA ARG A 37 9.59 6.54 7.76
C ARG A 37 8.98 6.37 6.37
N ILE A 38 8.31 5.25 6.14
CA ILE A 38 7.50 5.00 4.95
C ILE A 38 6.07 4.63 5.37
N VAL A 39 5.09 5.15 4.64
CA VAL A 39 3.68 4.76 4.77
C VAL A 39 3.17 4.28 3.42
N ALA A 40 2.38 3.22 3.44
CA ALA A 40 1.65 2.77 2.26
C ALA A 40 0.36 3.60 2.13
N ILE A 41 0.14 4.19 0.97
CA ILE A 41 -1.09 4.89 0.62
C ILE A 41 -1.72 4.26 -0.61
N THR A 42 -3.02 4.47 -0.80
CA THR A 42 -3.67 4.03 -2.03
C THR A 42 -3.56 5.07 -3.13
N ASP A 43 -3.73 6.35 -2.81
CA ASP A 43 -4.09 7.39 -3.79
C ASP A 43 -5.29 6.95 -4.68
N SER A 44 -6.20 6.20 -4.06
CA SER A 44 -7.34 5.59 -4.75
C SER A 44 -8.35 6.65 -5.17
N MET A 45 -8.81 6.56 -6.41
CA MET A 45 -9.87 7.42 -6.92
C MET A 45 -11.24 6.75 -6.81
N PHE A 46 -12.32 7.52 -7.01
CA PHE A 46 -13.69 6.99 -7.04
C PHE A 46 -13.90 5.86 -8.07
N ALA A 47 -13.03 5.76 -9.07
CA ALA A 47 -13.00 4.66 -10.03
C ALA A 47 -12.72 3.29 -9.40
N THR A 48 -12.11 3.24 -8.21
CA THR A 48 -11.82 2.00 -7.49
C THR A 48 -13.09 1.17 -7.31
N ARG A 49 -13.04 -0.10 -7.73
CA ARG A 49 -14.16 -1.08 -7.69
C ARG A 49 -15.40 -0.69 -8.53
N MET A 50 -15.31 0.29 -9.44
CA MET A 50 -16.37 0.56 -10.43
C MET A 50 -16.14 -0.26 -11.70
N LYS A 51 -16.89 -1.37 -11.86
CA LYS A 51 -16.68 -2.34 -12.94
C LYS A 51 -16.91 -1.80 -14.35
N ASP A 52 -17.86 -0.88 -14.52
CA ASP A 52 -18.31 -0.42 -15.84
C ASP A 52 -17.75 0.97 -16.20
N LEU A 53 -16.93 1.57 -15.33
CA LEU A 53 -16.32 2.86 -15.59
C LEU A 53 -15.06 2.67 -16.44
N THR A 54 -15.08 3.20 -17.66
CA THR A 54 -13.93 3.14 -18.58
C THR A 54 -13.21 4.48 -18.71
N GLU A 55 -13.94 5.59 -18.57
CA GLU A 55 -13.42 6.95 -18.67
C GLU A 55 -14.14 7.87 -17.68
N PHE A 56 -13.46 8.93 -17.24
CA PHE A 56 -14.03 9.93 -16.37
C PHE A 56 -13.39 11.30 -16.58
N SER A 57 -14.03 12.35 -16.05
CA SER A 57 -13.46 13.70 -16.01
C SER A 57 -13.55 14.26 -14.59
N ILE A 58 -12.43 14.75 -14.08
CA ILE A 58 -12.35 15.35 -12.74
C ILE A 58 -11.34 16.50 -12.75
N LEU A 59 -11.75 17.66 -12.23
CA LEU A 59 -10.92 18.87 -12.14
C LEU A 59 -10.19 19.23 -13.46
N GLY A 60 -10.81 18.97 -14.61
CA GLY A 60 -10.25 19.24 -15.93
C GLY A 60 -9.28 18.17 -16.48
N VAL A 61 -9.05 17.08 -15.75
CA VAL A 61 -8.32 15.90 -16.23
C VAL A 61 -9.30 14.87 -16.73
N ASN A 62 -9.13 14.43 -17.98
CA ASN A 62 -9.85 13.30 -18.54
C ASN A 62 -9.05 12.02 -18.27
N GLY A 63 -9.52 11.20 -17.34
CA GLY A 63 -8.93 9.92 -16.98
C GLY A 63 -9.56 8.76 -17.74
N LYS A 64 -8.80 7.67 -17.85
CA LYS A 64 -9.20 6.40 -18.46
C LYS A 64 -8.72 5.27 -17.55
N VAL A 65 -9.55 4.25 -17.38
CA VAL A 65 -9.19 3.00 -16.70
C VAL A 65 -8.44 2.12 -17.71
N SER A 66 -7.34 1.49 -17.28
CA SER A 66 -6.59 0.55 -18.12
C SER A 66 -7.47 -0.60 -18.60
N GLU A 67 -7.12 -1.23 -19.72
CA GLU A 67 -7.93 -2.31 -20.32
C GLU A 67 -8.12 -3.51 -19.37
N ASP A 68 -7.14 -3.76 -18.51
CA ASP A 68 -7.17 -4.81 -17.48
C ASP A 68 -7.73 -4.33 -16.13
N GLY A 69 -8.13 -3.05 -16.02
CA GLY A 69 -8.72 -2.48 -14.81
C GLY A 69 -7.75 -2.28 -13.64
N ARG A 70 -6.43 -2.34 -13.86
CA ARG A 70 -5.42 -2.33 -12.80
C ARG A 70 -4.80 -0.96 -12.49
N TYR A 71 -4.88 0.01 -13.38
CA TYR A 71 -4.39 1.38 -13.14
C TYR A 71 -5.21 2.44 -13.90
N LEU A 72 -4.96 3.71 -13.58
CA LEU A 72 -5.61 4.87 -14.21
C LEU A 72 -4.58 5.69 -14.99
N GLU A 73 -4.95 6.10 -16.20
CA GLU A 73 -4.10 6.93 -17.07
C GLU A 73 -4.85 8.17 -17.60
N VAL A 74 -4.11 9.23 -17.91
CA VAL A 74 -4.67 10.41 -18.56
C VAL A 74 -4.97 10.10 -20.02
N LYS A 75 -6.23 10.26 -20.41
CA LYS A 75 -6.70 9.99 -21.77
C LYS A 75 -5.89 10.80 -22.80
N GLY A 76 -5.33 10.09 -23.77
CA GLY A 76 -4.51 10.68 -24.84
C GLY A 76 -3.08 11.03 -24.44
N ARG A 77 -2.63 10.69 -23.23
CA ARG A 77 -1.24 10.87 -22.77
C ARG A 77 -0.66 9.54 -22.27
N LYS A 78 0.10 8.87 -23.14
CA LYS A 78 0.77 7.61 -22.79
C LYS A 78 1.64 7.76 -21.55
N ASN A 79 1.68 6.72 -20.72
CA ASN A 79 2.53 6.61 -19.52
C ASN A 79 2.33 7.74 -18.49
N THR A 80 1.15 8.36 -18.46
CA THR A 80 0.81 9.40 -17.47
C THR A 80 -0.30 8.87 -16.57
N LEU A 81 0.06 8.41 -15.37
CA LEU A 81 -0.90 7.93 -14.38
C LEU A 81 -1.71 9.10 -13.78
N CYS A 82 -2.95 8.83 -13.37
CA CYS A 82 -3.77 9.79 -12.64
C CYS A 82 -4.51 9.11 -11.49
N GLY A 83 -3.87 9.08 -10.31
CA GLY A 83 -4.34 8.32 -9.15
C GLY A 83 -4.27 6.81 -9.38
N SER A 84 -4.87 6.04 -8.47
CA SER A 84 -4.88 4.57 -8.53
C SER A 84 -6.28 3.98 -8.38
N VAL A 85 -6.36 2.67 -8.61
CA VAL A 85 -7.49 1.83 -8.19
C VAL A 85 -7.14 0.91 -7.02
N LEU A 86 -6.00 1.16 -6.36
CA LEU A 86 -5.47 0.35 -5.28
C LEU A 86 -6.40 0.39 -4.06
N THR A 87 -6.58 -0.75 -3.42
CA THR A 87 -7.29 -0.87 -2.13
C THR A 87 -6.29 -1.24 -1.04
N MET A 88 -6.59 -0.93 0.22
CA MET A 88 -5.63 -1.18 1.31
C MET A 88 -5.42 -2.68 1.56
N ASP A 89 -6.43 -3.51 1.33
CA ASP A 89 -6.32 -4.97 1.34
C ASP A 89 -5.36 -5.47 0.26
N GLN A 90 -5.46 -4.94 -0.96
CA GLN A 90 -4.53 -5.27 -2.04
C GLN A 90 -3.12 -4.73 -1.77
N ALA A 91 -2.98 -3.51 -1.24
CA ALA A 91 -1.69 -2.93 -0.85
C ALA A 91 -0.96 -3.83 0.17
N PHE A 92 -1.71 -4.34 1.16
CA PHE A 92 -1.18 -5.26 2.16
C PHE A 92 -0.76 -6.61 1.54
N GLY A 93 -1.59 -7.17 0.64
CA GLY A 93 -1.26 -8.40 -0.11
C GLY A 93 -0.02 -8.26 -1.00
N ASN A 94 0.13 -7.13 -1.69
CA ASN A 94 1.29 -6.80 -2.50
C ASN A 94 2.56 -6.75 -1.64
N LEU A 95 2.52 -6.01 -0.52
CA LEU A 95 3.64 -5.95 0.43
C LEU A 95 4.01 -7.33 0.98
N LEU A 96 3.03 -8.16 1.37
CA LEU A 96 3.31 -9.53 1.80
C LEU A 96 4.01 -10.35 0.72
N THR A 97 3.51 -10.26 -0.51
CA THR A 97 4.09 -10.95 -1.67
C THR A 97 5.54 -10.52 -1.88
N TRP A 98 5.81 -9.22 -1.89
CA TRP A 98 7.15 -8.70 -2.14
C TRP A 98 8.12 -8.94 -0.99
N PHE A 99 7.63 -9.02 0.26
CA PHE A 99 8.47 -9.33 1.41
C PHE A 99 8.78 -10.81 1.60
N THR A 100 7.98 -11.72 1.04
CA THR A 100 8.14 -13.18 1.24
C THR A 100 8.76 -13.90 0.04
N GLN A 101 9.16 -13.14 -0.97
CA GLN A 101 9.86 -13.64 -2.15
C GLN A 101 11.22 -12.96 -2.26
N ASP A 102 12.22 -13.71 -2.71
CA ASP A 102 13.50 -13.13 -3.10
C ASP A 102 13.29 -12.19 -4.29
N ARG A 103 13.90 -11.00 -4.23
CA ARG A 103 13.76 -10.00 -5.28
C ARG A 103 15.05 -9.21 -5.46
N GLU A 104 15.56 -9.17 -6.68
CA GLU A 104 16.67 -8.28 -7.05
C GLU A 104 16.24 -6.81 -6.89
N GLY A 105 17.09 -6.01 -6.24
CA GLY A 105 16.90 -4.57 -6.12
C GLY A 105 17.50 -3.83 -7.33
N ILE A 106 17.28 -2.51 -7.38
CA ILE A 106 17.95 -1.65 -8.35
C ILE A 106 19.25 -1.10 -7.77
N TRP A 107 19.24 -0.76 -6.48
CA TRP A 107 20.40 -0.25 -5.73
C TRP A 107 21.01 -1.29 -4.78
N TYR A 108 20.27 -2.37 -4.51
CA TYR A 108 20.69 -3.48 -3.67
C TYR A 108 20.71 -4.76 -4.50
N GLU A 109 21.72 -5.60 -4.29
CA GLU A 109 21.88 -6.84 -5.07
C GLU A 109 20.67 -7.78 -4.93
N ASN A 110 20.21 -8.00 -3.70
CA ASN A 110 19.05 -8.83 -3.43
C ASN A 110 18.33 -8.43 -2.14
N HIS A 111 17.01 -8.48 -2.17
CA HIS A 111 16.13 -8.46 -1.00
C HIS A 111 15.70 -9.89 -0.70
N ALA A 112 16.31 -10.47 0.33
CA ALA A 112 15.99 -11.83 0.75
C ALA A 112 14.56 -11.91 1.33
N ALA A 113 13.88 -13.01 1.00
CA ALA A 113 12.58 -13.35 1.53
C ALA A 113 12.58 -13.35 3.07
N LEU A 114 11.58 -12.68 3.64
CA LEU A 114 11.29 -12.72 5.06
C LEU A 114 10.39 -13.90 5.39
N SER A 115 10.43 -14.35 6.65
CA SER A 115 9.38 -15.21 7.16
C SER A 115 8.03 -14.47 7.12
N LEU A 116 6.95 -15.23 6.95
CA LEU A 116 5.59 -14.68 6.90
C LEU A 116 5.29 -13.78 8.12
N GLU A 117 5.69 -14.19 9.33
CA GLU A 117 5.53 -13.40 10.55
C GLU A 117 6.20 -12.02 10.49
N LYS A 118 7.43 -11.97 9.97
CA LYS A 118 8.15 -10.70 9.79
C LYS A 118 7.48 -9.86 8.71
N ALA A 119 7.09 -10.47 7.59
CA ALA A 119 6.38 -9.78 6.51
C ALA A 119 5.05 -9.17 7.00
N LEU A 120 4.27 -9.90 7.79
CA LEU A 120 3.02 -9.44 8.41
C LEU A 120 3.25 -8.22 9.29
N THR A 121 4.25 -8.29 10.17
CA THR A 121 4.60 -7.18 11.06
C THR A 121 5.02 -5.95 10.25
N ARG A 122 5.80 -6.13 9.18
CA ARG A 122 6.24 -5.03 8.32
C ARG A 122 5.09 -4.40 7.54
N ALA A 123 4.28 -5.20 6.86
CA ALA A 123 3.12 -4.74 6.11
C ALA A 123 2.12 -4.02 7.04
N SER A 124 1.87 -4.56 8.24
CA SER A 124 1.02 -3.92 9.24
C SER A 124 1.57 -2.57 9.71
N ALA A 125 2.88 -2.46 9.91
CA ALA A 125 3.50 -1.19 10.26
C ALA A 125 3.31 -0.13 9.15
N LEU A 126 3.54 -0.52 7.90
CA LEU A 126 3.42 0.36 6.72
C LEU A 126 1.99 0.84 6.47
N CYS A 127 0.99 -0.02 6.71
CA CYS A 127 -0.42 0.28 6.46
C CYS A 127 -1.18 0.82 7.68
N SER A 128 -0.60 0.80 8.88
CA SER A 128 -1.32 1.13 10.12
C SER A 128 -0.49 1.91 11.14
N ARG A 129 0.59 1.33 11.69
CA ARG A 129 1.40 1.99 12.73
C ARG A 129 2.02 3.30 12.26
N ASN A 130 2.68 3.27 11.11
CA ASN A 130 3.41 4.40 10.58
C ASN A 130 2.50 5.57 10.18
N PRO A 131 1.36 5.37 9.47
CA PRO A 131 0.44 6.47 9.22
C PRO A 131 -0.20 7.02 10.51
N ALA A 132 -0.52 6.18 11.49
CA ALA A 132 -0.99 6.66 12.79
C ALA A 132 0.05 7.55 13.48
N ALA A 133 1.32 7.13 13.49
CA ALA A 133 2.42 7.92 14.04
C ALA A 133 2.64 9.23 13.27
N LEU A 134 2.61 9.20 11.93
CA LEU A 134 2.74 10.38 11.07
C LEU A 134 1.67 11.43 11.37
N LEU A 135 0.43 11.00 11.58
CA LEU A 135 -0.71 11.86 11.84
C LEU A 135 -0.87 12.26 13.33
N GLY A 136 0.01 11.77 14.21
CA GLY A 136 -0.10 12.01 15.66
C GLY A 136 -1.30 11.33 16.32
N LEU A 137 -1.78 10.22 15.75
CA LEU A 137 -2.92 9.46 16.28
C LEU A 137 -2.45 8.49 17.38
N GLU A 138 -2.50 8.93 18.63
CA GLU A 138 -1.91 8.19 19.76
C GLU A 138 -2.63 6.88 20.13
N LYS A 139 -3.92 6.76 19.82
CA LYS A 139 -4.77 5.65 20.29
C LYS A 139 -5.10 4.61 19.22
N THR A 140 -4.45 4.64 18.06
CA THR A 140 -4.71 3.69 16.96
C THR A 140 -3.40 3.29 16.27
N GLY A 141 -3.46 2.37 15.31
CA GLY A 141 -2.28 1.89 14.58
C GLY A 141 -1.46 0.80 15.27
N VAL A 142 -1.75 0.52 16.56
CA VAL A 142 -1.09 -0.53 17.35
C VAL A 142 -2.12 -1.22 18.26
N ILE A 143 -2.05 -2.55 18.32
CA ILE A 143 -2.85 -3.35 19.26
C ILE A 143 -2.15 -3.33 20.64
N ALA A 144 -2.65 -2.49 21.53
CA ALA A 144 -2.13 -2.36 22.90
C ALA A 144 -3.25 -1.99 23.88
N LYS A 145 -3.05 -2.32 25.16
CA LYS A 145 -4.00 -1.94 26.23
C LYS A 145 -4.11 -0.42 26.29
N GLY A 146 -5.35 0.10 26.28
CA GLY A 146 -5.64 1.54 26.34
C GLY A 146 -5.86 2.21 24.98
N ASN A 147 -5.51 1.54 23.88
CA ASN A 147 -5.81 2.00 22.52
C ASN A 147 -7.29 1.73 22.16
N LEU A 148 -7.75 2.44 21.13
CA LEU A 148 -9.04 2.15 20.50
C LEU A 148 -9.01 0.74 19.89
N ALA A 149 -10.12 0.03 20.00
CA ALA A 149 -10.32 -1.25 19.32
C ALA A 149 -10.73 -1.00 17.86
N ASP A 150 -9.83 -0.35 17.10
CA ASP A 150 -9.89 -0.24 15.65
C ASP A 150 -9.13 -1.45 15.07
N LEU A 151 -9.86 -2.51 14.74
CA LEU A 151 -9.30 -3.83 14.43
C LEU A 151 -9.88 -4.39 13.15
N LEU A 152 -9.09 -5.20 12.46
CA LEU A 152 -9.54 -6.03 11.35
C LEU A 152 -9.32 -7.50 11.71
N ILE A 153 -10.32 -8.33 11.41
CA ILE A 153 -10.15 -9.78 11.36
C ILE A 153 -10.16 -10.13 9.88
N ALA A 154 -9.08 -10.76 9.41
CA ALA A 154 -8.91 -11.08 8.02
C ALA A 154 -8.29 -12.47 7.85
N GLU A 155 -8.58 -13.09 6.71
CA GLU A 155 -7.93 -14.29 6.24
C GLU A 155 -6.88 -13.90 5.18
N ILE A 156 -5.76 -14.62 5.19
CA ILE A 156 -4.71 -14.44 4.19
C ILE A 156 -4.64 -15.73 3.40
N SER A 157 -4.86 -15.62 2.09
CA SER A 157 -4.77 -16.73 1.15
C SER A 157 -3.55 -16.55 0.23
N GLY A 158 -3.03 -17.67 -0.29
CA GLY A 158 -1.90 -17.70 -1.23
C GLY A 158 -0.53 -18.12 -0.64
N PRO A 159 0.56 -17.97 -1.42
CA PRO A 159 0.56 -17.52 -2.82
C PRO A 159 0.01 -18.65 -3.74
N GLU A 160 -0.65 -18.42 -4.88
CA GLU A 160 -0.06 -17.96 -6.14
C GLU A 160 -1.10 -17.24 -7.06
N PRO A 161 -0.72 -16.20 -7.84
CA PRO A 161 0.63 -15.64 -7.95
C PRO A 161 1.02 -14.71 -6.78
N GLU A 162 0.06 -14.25 -5.98
CA GLU A 162 0.25 -13.21 -4.95
C GLU A 162 -0.61 -13.52 -3.70
N TYR A 163 -0.25 -12.96 -2.55
CA TYR A 163 -1.10 -13.03 -1.35
C TYR A 163 -2.33 -12.14 -1.50
N GLN A 164 -3.46 -12.62 -0.99
CA GLN A 164 -4.69 -11.83 -0.90
C GLN A 164 -5.13 -11.71 0.57
N LEU A 165 -5.53 -10.49 0.95
CA LEU A 165 -6.12 -10.23 2.25
C LEU A 165 -7.64 -10.16 2.12
N HIS A 166 -8.34 -11.14 2.67
CA HIS A 166 -9.80 -11.15 2.74
C HIS A 166 -10.22 -10.62 4.10
N VAL A 167 -10.72 -9.38 4.15
CA VAL A 167 -11.25 -8.80 5.38
C VAL A 167 -12.59 -9.47 5.70
N ASN A 168 -12.68 -10.08 6.88
CA ASN A 168 -13.88 -10.78 7.36
C ASN A 168 -14.71 -9.91 8.29
N LYS A 169 -14.04 -9.13 9.16
CA LYS A 169 -14.69 -8.20 10.10
C LYS A 169 -13.88 -6.93 10.29
N VAL A 170 -14.56 -5.82 10.51
CA VAL A 170 -13.94 -4.54 10.89
C VAL A 170 -14.60 -4.01 12.16
N PHE A 171 -13.77 -3.68 13.13
CA PHE A 171 -14.17 -3.01 14.36
C PHE A 171 -13.66 -1.57 14.33
N VAL A 172 -14.52 -0.61 14.70
CA VAL A 172 -14.14 0.78 14.92
C VAL A 172 -14.57 1.16 16.32
N LYS A 173 -13.62 1.57 17.16
CA LYS A 173 -13.81 1.87 18.59
C LYS A 173 -14.53 0.73 19.32
N GLY A 174 -14.23 -0.52 18.93
CA GLY A 174 -14.79 -1.73 19.52
C GLY A 174 -16.19 -2.13 19.01
N ARG A 175 -16.76 -1.41 18.04
CA ARG A 175 -18.04 -1.79 17.40
C ARG A 175 -17.76 -2.43 16.05
N GLU A 176 -18.31 -3.62 15.81
CA GLU A 176 -18.30 -4.27 14.50
C GLU A 176 -19.14 -3.42 13.52
N ILE A 177 -18.55 -3.04 12.39
CA ILE A 177 -19.19 -2.21 11.35
C ILE A 177 -19.26 -2.90 9.99
N PHE A 178 -18.50 -4.00 9.84
CA PHE A 178 -18.46 -4.87 8.68
C PHE A 178 -18.15 -6.27 9.19
#